data_AF-A0A3M6R0U4-F1
#
_entry.id   AF-A0A3M6R0U4-F1
#
_cell.length_a   1.000
_cell.length_b   1.000
_cell.length_c   1.000
_cell.angle_alpha   90.00
_cell.angle_beta   90.00
_cell.angle_gamma   90.00
#
_symmetry.space_group_name_H-M   'P 1'
#
loop_
_entity.id
_entity.type
_entity.pdbx_description
1 polymer ?
#
loop_
_entity_poly.entity_id
_entity_poly.type
_entity_poly.pdbx_seq_one_letter_code
_entity_poly.pdbx_strand_id
1 'polypeptide(L)'
;MGRKSRLTPEQWDEVERRHFVDGESVSALAREFGIDEAAIRRKISPKKSEIRKLAEQKVAADAKSKEITRIVEAMPPVMQAQFQTLTSSLTRISQHLASAAEYGSATAHRLSALAHAEVSKVDDADPLNRESLEAMKGVAALTKLANESSSIALNLLAANKEAVTKLNEPPAPEAPRIIELVAMK
;
A
#
# COMPACT_ATOMS: atom_id res chain seq x y z
N MET A 1 -39.69 -11.29 3.77
CA MET A 1 -39.02 -12.55 3.38
C MET A 1 -38.15 -12.26 2.17
N GLY A 2 -36.83 -12.14 2.35
CA GLY A 2 -35.89 -11.79 1.28
C GLY A 2 -35.90 -12.82 0.16
N ARG A 3 -35.99 -12.37 -1.09
CA ARG A 3 -36.01 -13.21 -2.30
C ARG A 3 -34.76 -14.11 -2.29
N LYS A 4 -34.96 -15.44 -2.31
CA LYS A 4 -33.86 -16.42 -2.42
C LYS A 4 -33.09 -16.13 -3.72
N SER A 5 -31.76 -15.98 -3.62
CA SER A 5 -30.86 -15.95 -4.78
C SER A 5 -31.15 -17.14 -5.68
N ARG A 6 -31.17 -16.93 -7.00
CA ARG A 6 -31.44 -17.98 -7.99
C ARG A 6 -30.30 -19.01 -8.08
N LEU A 7 -29.10 -18.62 -7.65
CA LEU A 7 -27.90 -19.47 -7.59
C LEU A 7 -27.46 -19.70 -6.15
N THR A 8 -26.85 -20.87 -5.93
CA THR A 8 -26.14 -21.22 -4.68
C THR A 8 -24.81 -20.44 -4.57
N PRO A 9 -24.21 -20.36 -3.37
CA PRO A 9 -22.89 -19.78 -3.20
C PRO A 9 -21.82 -20.41 -4.10
N GLU A 10 -21.80 -21.74 -4.21
CA GLU A 10 -20.85 -22.49 -5.05
C GLU A 10 -21.00 -22.16 -6.55
N GLN A 11 -22.24 -22.00 -7.02
CA GLN A 11 -22.51 -21.60 -8.41
C GLN A 11 -22.06 -20.16 -8.67
N TRP A 12 -22.15 -19.28 -7.68
CA TRP A 12 -21.60 -17.93 -7.77
C TRP A 12 -20.08 -17.95 -7.83
N ASP A 13 -19.42 -18.78 -7.03
CA ASP A 13 -17.96 -18.93 -7.06
C ASP A 13 -17.49 -19.45 -8.43
N GLU A 14 -18.25 -20.36 -9.05
CA GLU A 14 -17.93 -20.89 -10.38
C GLU A 14 -18.13 -19.84 -11.49
N VAL A 15 -19.24 -19.09 -11.46
CA VAL A 15 -19.46 -17.95 -12.38
C VAL A 15 -18.33 -16.93 -12.25
N GLU A 16 -17.89 -16.66 -11.03
CA GLU A 16 -16.79 -15.75 -10.77
C GLU A 16 -15.46 -16.31 -11.27
N ARG A 17 -15.13 -17.57 -11.00
CA ARG A 17 -13.92 -18.23 -11.48
C ARG A 17 -13.83 -18.15 -13.00
N ARG A 18 -14.89 -18.54 -13.71
CA ARG A 18 -14.92 -18.55 -15.18
C ARG A 18 -14.81 -17.15 -15.78
N HIS A 19 -15.43 -16.15 -15.15
CA HIS A 19 -15.28 -14.76 -15.60
C HIS A 19 -13.86 -14.22 -15.35
N PHE A 20 -13.32 -14.41 -14.14
CA PHE A 20 -12.06 -13.80 -13.74
C PHE A 20 -10.82 -14.55 -14.22
N VAL A 21 -10.84 -15.87 -14.23
CA VAL A 21 -9.71 -16.72 -14.60
C VAL A 21 -9.79 -17.08 -16.07
N ASP A 22 -10.95 -17.58 -16.52
CA ASP A 22 -11.11 -18.13 -17.87
C ASP A 22 -11.49 -17.04 -18.90
N GLY A 23 -11.81 -15.83 -18.43
CA GLY A 23 -12.09 -14.66 -19.28
C GLY A 23 -13.44 -14.71 -19.99
N GLU A 24 -14.36 -15.57 -19.53
CA GLU A 24 -15.65 -15.75 -20.17
C GLU A 24 -16.53 -14.50 -20.06
N SER A 25 -17.27 -14.20 -21.13
CA SER A 25 -18.14 -13.04 -21.16
C SER A 25 -19.33 -13.20 -20.20
N VAL A 26 -19.73 -12.10 -19.57
CA VAL A 26 -20.91 -12.07 -18.67
C VAL A 26 -22.18 -12.54 -19.39
N SER A 27 -22.30 -12.29 -20.70
CA SER A 27 -23.46 -12.72 -21.50
C SER A 27 -23.51 -14.24 -21.68
N ALA A 28 -22.35 -14.89 -21.88
CA ALA A 28 -22.27 -16.35 -21.96
C ALA A 28 -22.67 -16.99 -20.62
N LEU A 29 -22.12 -16.48 -19.52
CA LEU A 29 -22.42 -16.97 -18.16
C LEU A 29 -23.88 -16.73 -17.76
N ALA A 30 -24.47 -15.60 -18.14
CA ALA A 30 -25.88 -15.30 -17.89
C ALA A 30 -26.83 -16.28 -18.60
N ARG A 31 -26.53 -16.64 -19.86
CA ARG A 31 -27.31 -17.62 -20.62
C ARG A 31 -27.19 -19.02 -20.04
N GLU A 32 -25.99 -19.42 -19.64
CA GLU A 32 -25.73 -20.76 -19.10
C GLU A 32 -26.37 -20.97 -17.72
N PHE A 33 -26.22 -20.00 -16.83
CA PHE A 33 -26.76 -20.09 -15.46
C PHE A 33 -28.21 -19.58 -15.34
N GLY A 34 -28.83 -19.12 -16.43
CA GLY A 34 -30.22 -18.67 -16.45
C GLY A 34 -30.50 -17.45 -15.56
N ILE A 35 -29.53 -16.54 -15.44
CA ILE A 35 -29.62 -15.34 -14.60
C ILE A 35 -29.45 -14.06 -15.42
N ASP A 36 -29.93 -12.95 -14.87
CA ASP A 36 -29.83 -11.64 -15.49
C ASP A 36 -28.38 -11.13 -15.50
N GLU A 37 -27.92 -10.58 -16.62
CA GLU A 37 -26.56 -10.05 -16.76
C GLU A 37 -26.27 -8.96 -15.72
N ALA A 38 -27.25 -8.13 -15.40
CA ALA A 38 -27.08 -7.08 -14.38
C ALA A 38 -26.98 -7.66 -12.96
N ALA A 39 -27.46 -8.88 -12.71
CA ALA A 39 -27.23 -9.58 -11.44
C ALA A 39 -25.77 -10.06 -11.34
N ILE A 40 -25.20 -10.58 -12.43
CA ILE A 40 -23.78 -10.95 -12.49
C ILE A 40 -22.90 -9.72 -12.31
N ARG A 41 -23.13 -8.65 -13.07
CA ARG A 41 -22.31 -7.42 -12.99
C ARG A 41 -22.36 -6.77 -11.60
N ARG A 42 -23.49 -6.82 -10.89
CA ARG A 42 -23.59 -6.32 -9.51
C ARG A 42 -22.81 -7.17 -8.51
N LYS A 43 -22.68 -8.47 -8.76
CA LYS A 43 -21.97 -9.41 -7.87
C LYS A 43 -20.47 -9.39 -8.10
N ILE A 44 -20.06 -9.23 -9.35
CA ILE A 44 -18.66 -9.08 -9.79
C ILE A 44 -18.17 -7.69 -9.37
N SER A 45 -17.65 -7.60 -8.15
CA SER A 45 -17.24 -6.34 -7.52
C SER A 45 -16.03 -5.68 -8.20
N PRO A 46 -15.95 -4.34 -8.27
CA PRO A 46 -14.76 -3.61 -8.72
C PRO A 46 -13.49 -3.94 -7.92
N LYS A 47 -13.60 -4.39 -6.66
CA LYS A 47 -12.46 -4.88 -5.85
C LYS A 47 -11.72 -6.06 -6.50
N LYS A 48 -12.35 -6.80 -7.40
CA LYS A 48 -11.75 -7.95 -8.08
C LYS A 48 -10.99 -7.55 -9.35
N SER A 49 -11.16 -6.32 -9.84
CA SER A 49 -10.26 -5.72 -10.84
C SER A 49 -8.86 -5.45 -10.26
N GLU A 50 -8.76 -5.13 -8.97
CA GLU A 50 -7.49 -4.99 -8.26
C GLU A 50 -6.75 -6.33 -8.12
N ILE A 51 -7.47 -7.45 -7.96
CA ILE A 51 -6.87 -8.79 -7.95
C ILE A 51 -6.22 -9.11 -9.29
N ARG A 52 -6.89 -8.77 -10.41
CA ARG A 52 -6.33 -8.94 -11.75
C ARG A 52 -5.07 -8.09 -11.93
N LYS A 53 -5.10 -6.80 -11.54
CA LYS A 53 -3.91 -5.93 -11.59
C LYS A 53 -2.76 -6.50 -10.76
N LEU A 54 -3.04 -7.00 -9.56
CA LEU A 54 -2.02 -7.61 -8.69
C LEU A 54 -1.46 -8.89 -9.30
N ALA A 55 -2.30 -9.72 -9.92
CA ALA A 55 -1.87 -10.91 -10.64
C ALA A 55 -0.96 -10.54 -11.83
N GLU A 56 -1.32 -9.52 -12.61
CA GLU A 56 -0.50 -8.99 -13.70
C GLU A 56 0.85 -8.45 -13.20
N GLN A 57 0.85 -7.69 -12.10
CA GLN A 57 2.09 -7.22 -11.46
C GLN A 57 2.97 -8.37 -11.00
N LYS A 58 2.38 -9.43 -10.41
CA LYS A 58 3.12 -10.63 -10.01
C LYS A 58 3.73 -11.33 -11.23
N VAL A 59 2.99 -11.51 -12.31
CA VAL A 59 3.51 -12.11 -13.55
C VAL A 59 4.67 -11.30 -14.11
N ALA A 60 4.57 -9.97 -14.13
CA ALA A 60 5.65 -9.10 -14.57
C ALA A 60 6.89 -9.17 -13.67
N ALA A 61 6.70 -9.23 -12.35
CA ALA A 61 7.80 -9.41 -11.39
C ALA A 61 8.48 -10.78 -11.54
N ASP A 62 7.69 -11.84 -11.69
CA ASP A 62 8.20 -13.20 -11.90
C ASP A 62 8.98 -13.31 -13.23
N ALA A 63 8.54 -12.62 -14.28
CA ALA A 63 9.26 -12.55 -15.56
C ALA A 63 10.62 -11.87 -15.41
N LYS A 64 10.67 -10.71 -14.73
CA LYS A 64 11.93 -10.02 -14.43
C LYS A 64 12.86 -10.85 -13.56
N SER A 65 12.32 -11.54 -12.55
CA SER A 65 13.10 -12.43 -11.69
C SER A 65 13.77 -13.54 -12.51
N LYS A 66 13.01 -14.18 -13.42
CA LYS A 66 13.56 -15.21 -14.33
C LYS A 66 14.64 -14.65 -15.25
N GLU A 67 14.45 -13.43 -15.77
CA GLU A 67 15.47 -12.76 -16.60
C GLU A 67 16.77 -12.52 -15.83
N ILE A 68 16.67 -11.97 -14.62
CA ILE A 68 17.83 -11.75 -13.73
C ILE A 68 18.55 -13.08 -13.47
N THR A 69 17.81 -14.13 -13.13
CA THR A 69 18.39 -15.46 -12.89
C THR A 69 19.18 -15.96 -14.10
N ARG A 70 18.64 -15.86 -15.32
CA ARG A 70 19.36 -16.26 -16.53
C ARG A 70 20.64 -15.45 -16.74
N ILE A 71 20.59 -14.15 -16.51
CA ILE A 71 21.76 -13.28 -16.63
C ILE A 71 22.83 -13.69 -15.62
N VAL A 72 22.45 -13.97 -14.36
CA VAL A 72 23.35 -14.41 -13.30
C VAL A 72 23.95 -15.79 -13.62
N GLU A 73 23.14 -16.75 -14.07
CA GLU A 73 23.60 -18.10 -14.45
C GLU A 73 24.63 -18.07 -15.59
N ALA A 74 24.52 -17.10 -16.51
CA ALA A 74 25.49 -16.91 -17.57
C ALA A 74 26.82 -16.27 -17.11
N MET A 75 26.90 -15.75 -15.88
CA MET A 75 28.12 -15.14 -15.34
C MET A 75 29.12 -16.20 -14.83
N PRO A 76 30.43 -15.88 -14.76
CA PRO A 76 31.41 -16.70 -14.05
C PRO A 76 31.04 -16.90 -12.56
N PRO A 77 31.37 -18.05 -11.93
CA PRO A 77 30.98 -18.35 -10.55
C PRO A 77 31.39 -17.28 -9.52
N VAL A 78 32.54 -16.63 -9.73
CA VAL A 78 33.02 -15.54 -8.85
C VAL A 78 32.08 -14.33 -8.91
N MET A 79 31.60 -13.96 -10.09
CA MET A 79 30.66 -12.84 -10.25
C MET A 79 29.27 -13.19 -9.70
N GLN A 80 28.84 -14.46 -9.80
CA GLN A 80 27.62 -14.92 -9.16
C GLN A 80 27.69 -14.75 -7.62
N ALA A 81 28.80 -15.14 -7.00
CA ALA A 81 29.00 -14.95 -5.56
C ALA A 81 29.01 -13.47 -5.16
N GLN A 82 29.64 -12.61 -5.97
CA GLN A 82 29.61 -11.15 -5.77
C GLN A 82 28.19 -10.59 -5.86
N PHE A 83 27.40 -11.01 -6.87
CA PHE A 83 26.00 -10.62 -7.01
C PHE A 83 25.16 -11.00 -5.78
N GLN A 84 25.30 -12.23 -5.28
CA GLN A 84 24.57 -12.69 -4.09
C GLN A 84 24.98 -11.93 -2.82
N THR A 85 26.28 -11.65 -2.68
CA THR A 85 26.81 -10.86 -1.56
C THR A 85 26.28 -9.41 -1.58
N LEU A 86 26.25 -8.79 -2.77
CA LEU A 86 25.71 -7.44 -2.95
C LEU A 86 24.21 -7.40 -2.66
N THR A 87 23.45 -8.36 -3.19
CA THR A 87 22.00 -8.49 -2.95
C THR A 87 21.69 -8.63 -1.45
N SER A 88 22.44 -9.51 -0.77
CA SER A 88 22.32 -9.69 0.68
C SER A 88 22.66 -8.42 1.45
N SER A 89 23.70 -7.70 1.02
CA SER A 89 24.13 -6.45 1.64
C SER A 89 23.08 -5.35 1.49
N LEU A 90 22.53 -5.17 0.29
CA LEU A 90 21.44 -4.21 0.04
C LEU A 90 20.20 -4.53 0.87
N THR A 91 19.83 -5.80 0.97
CA THR A 91 18.71 -6.25 1.80
C THR A 91 18.94 -5.92 3.28
N ARG A 92 20.14 -6.21 3.80
CA ARG A 92 20.51 -5.92 5.19
C ARG A 92 20.56 -4.41 5.48
N ILE A 93 21.04 -3.60 4.54
CA ILE A 93 21.02 -2.13 4.67
C ILE A 93 19.58 -1.64 4.80
N SER A 94 18.67 -2.12 3.95
CA SER A 94 17.24 -1.78 4.04
C SER A 94 16.63 -2.18 5.37
N GLN A 95 16.98 -3.36 5.90
CA GLN A 95 16.53 -3.80 7.23
C GLN A 95 17.06 -2.89 8.34
N HIS A 96 18.36 -2.56 8.32
CA HIS A 96 18.94 -1.66 9.31
C HIS A 96 18.35 -0.25 9.24
N LEU A 97 18.05 0.26 8.05
CA LEU A 97 17.38 1.55 7.87
C LEU A 97 15.96 1.52 8.45
N ALA A 98 15.21 0.45 8.23
CA ALA A 98 13.88 0.27 8.82
C ALA A 98 13.94 0.22 10.36
N SER A 99 14.87 -0.55 10.94
CA SER A 99 15.07 -0.59 12.39
C SER A 99 15.54 0.74 12.96
N ALA A 100 16.45 1.44 12.27
CA ALA A 100 16.89 2.77 12.68
C ALA A 100 15.73 3.78 12.65
N ALA A 101 14.85 3.71 11.65
CA ALA A 101 13.64 4.52 11.59
C ALA A 101 12.66 4.21 12.74
N GLU A 102 12.51 2.95 13.12
CA GLU A 102 11.70 2.54 14.27
C GLU A 102 12.25 3.14 15.57
N TYR A 103 13.55 2.96 15.85
CA TYR A 103 14.20 3.53 17.03
C TYR A 103 14.19 5.06 17.03
N GLY A 104 14.39 5.69 15.87
CA GLY A 104 14.31 7.14 15.69
C GLY A 104 12.91 7.68 15.99
N SER A 105 11.87 7.01 15.50
CA SER A 105 10.47 7.36 15.75
C SER A 105 10.10 7.19 17.22
N ALA A 106 10.53 6.10 17.87
CA ALA A 106 10.32 5.88 19.29
C ALA A 106 11.02 6.95 20.15
N THR A 107 12.26 7.29 19.81
CA THR A 107 13.01 8.37 20.45
C THR A 107 12.31 9.71 20.27
N ALA A 108 11.90 10.04 19.05
CA ALA A 108 11.19 11.28 18.75
C ALA A 108 9.87 11.39 19.51
N HIS A 109 9.09 10.30 19.57
CA HIS A 109 7.85 10.25 20.35
C HIS A 109 8.11 10.54 21.83
N ARG A 110 9.13 9.89 22.43
CA ARG A 110 9.50 10.12 23.82
C ARG A 110 9.98 11.55 24.07
N LEU A 111 10.82 12.11 23.19
CA LEU A 111 11.29 13.49 23.30
C LEU A 111 10.14 14.49 23.17
N SER A 112 9.15 14.22 22.32
CA SER A 112 7.95 15.04 22.17
C SER A 112 7.07 14.98 23.41
N ALA A 113 6.94 13.81 24.05
CA ALA A 113 6.24 13.67 25.32
C ALA A 113 6.93 14.45 26.45
N LEU A 114 8.26 14.43 26.50
CA LEU A 114 9.04 15.25 27.45
C LEU A 114 8.86 16.74 27.17
N ALA A 115 8.92 17.16 25.89
CA ALA A 115 8.67 18.55 25.52
C ALA A 115 7.27 19.01 25.96
N HIS A 116 6.25 18.17 25.77
CA HIS A 116 4.89 18.47 26.23
C HIS A 116 4.81 18.62 27.76
N ALA A 117 5.56 17.81 28.52
CA ALA A 117 5.63 17.96 29.97
C ALA A 117 6.32 19.27 30.40
N GLU A 118 7.32 19.75 29.66
CA GLU A 118 7.96 21.06 29.91
C GLU A 118 7.03 22.23 29.57
N VAL A 119 6.19 22.11 28.55
CA VAL A 119 5.16 23.14 28.24
C VAL A 119 4.23 23.37 29.42
N SER A 120 3.88 22.32 30.18
CA SER A 120 3.03 22.44 31.37
C SER A 120 3.64 23.25 32.52
N LYS A 121 4.93 23.59 32.45
CA LYS A 121 5.61 24.44 33.43
C LYS A 121 5.61 25.93 33.06
N VAL A 122 5.14 26.27 31.85
CA VAL A 122 5.01 27.66 31.40
C VAL A 122 3.82 28.29 32.12
N ASP A 123 4.03 29.47 32.69
CA ASP A 123 2.96 30.30 33.23
C ASP A 123 2.22 30.99 32.09
N ASP A 124 0.96 30.64 31.89
CA ASP A 124 0.11 31.22 30.84
C ASP A 124 -0.27 32.69 31.13
N ALA A 125 -0.24 33.12 32.39
CA ALA A 125 -0.55 34.50 32.77
C ALA A 125 0.66 35.43 32.63
N ASP A 126 1.87 34.91 32.81
CA ASP A 126 3.14 35.61 32.55
C ASP A 126 4.19 34.71 31.87
N PRO A 127 4.05 34.47 30.55
CA PRO A 127 4.90 33.52 29.83
C PRO A 127 6.34 34.02 29.64
N LEU A 128 6.62 35.30 29.90
CA LEU A 128 7.96 35.88 29.72
C LEU A 128 8.75 35.96 31.02
N ASN A 129 8.20 35.42 32.11
CA ASN A 129 8.95 35.25 33.35
C ASN A 129 10.15 34.31 33.15
N ARG A 130 11.10 34.36 34.08
CA ARG A 130 12.38 33.62 33.95
C ARG A 130 12.18 32.10 33.85
N GLU A 131 11.28 31.53 34.64
CA GLU A 131 11.04 30.08 34.69
C GLU A 131 10.36 29.58 33.41
N SER A 132 9.35 30.33 32.92
CA SER A 132 8.68 30.09 31.63
C SER A 132 9.66 30.14 30.44
N LEU A 133 10.58 31.11 30.44
CA LEU A 133 11.62 31.21 29.40
C LEU A 133 12.60 30.03 29.44
N GLU A 134 12.94 29.52 30.62
CA GLU A 134 13.79 28.32 30.75
C GLU A 134 13.05 27.06 30.28
N ALA A 135 11.78 26.88 30.64
CA ALA A 135 10.94 25.79 30.15
C ALA A 135 10.82 25.83 28.61
N MET A 136 10.54 27.00 28.02
CA MET A 136 10.45 27.15 26.56
C MET A 136 11.75 26.82 25.82
N LYS A 137 12.93 27.11 26.40
CA LYS A 137 14.21 26.67 25.83
C LYS A 137 14.34 25.15 25.84
N GLY A 138 13.92 24.50 26.93
CA GLY A 138 13.86 23.05 27.03
C GLY A 138 12.94 22.42 25.98
N VAL A 139 11.73 22.97 25.81
CA VAL A 139 10.78 22.58 24.76
C VAL A 139 11.43 22.70 23.37
N ALA A 140 12.03 23.85 23.05
CA ALA A 140 12.66 24.06 21.75
C ALA A 140 13.78 23.06 21.47
N ALA A 141 14.63 22.77 22.46
CA ALA A 141 15.71 21.80 22.33
C ALA A 141 15.17 20.37 22.12
N LEU A 142 14.19 19.94 22.93
CA LEU A 142 13.60 18.61 22.86
C LEU A 142 12.84 18.40 21.54
N THR A 143 12.08 19.40 21.08
CA THR A 143 11.37 19.34 19.80
C THR A 143 12.36 19.29 18.62
N LYS A 144 13.43 20.07 18.66
CA LYS A 144 14.48 20.00 17.62
C LYS A 144 15.09 18.60 17.56
N LEU A 145 15.48 18.04 18.70
CA LEU A 145 16.07 16.70 18.78
C LEU A 145 15.07 15.61 18.35
N ALA A 146 13.78 15.77 18.66
CA ALA A 146 12.73 14.87 18.20
C ALA A 146 12.60 14.86 16.67
N ASN A 147 12.65 16.05 16.05
CA ASN A 147 12.59 16.19 14.59
C ASN A 147 13.82 15.56 13.92
N GLU A 148 15.01 15.79 14.47
CA GLU A 148 16.26 15.17 13.98
C GLU A 148 16.22 13.64 14.11
N SER A 149 15.72 13.13 15.24
CA SER A 149 15.55 11.69 15.48
C SER A 149 14.55 11.04 14.52
N SER A 150 13.57 11.80 14.02
CA SER A 150 12.57 11.32 13.05
C SER A 150 13.04 11.34 11.60
N SER A 151 14.20 11.94 11.30
CA SER A 151 14.64 12.21 9.92
C SER A 151 14.69 10.97 9.03
N ILE A 152 15.22 9.85 9.53
CA ILE A 152 15.30 8.59 8.78
C ILE A 152 13.90 8.06 8.48
N ALA A 153 13.00 8.06 9.48
CA ALA A 153 11.62 7.59 9.33
C ALA A 153 10.82 8.45 8.33
N LEU A 154 10.95 9.78 8.43
CA LEU A 154 10.29 10.72 7.53
C LEU A 154 10.79 10.58 6.09
N ASN A 155 12.09 10.37 5.89
CA ASN A 155 12.66 10.14 4.57
C ASN A 155 12.18 8.81 3.97
N LEU A 156 12.04 7.75 4.78
CA LEU A 156 11.45 6.49 4.32
C LEU A 156 9.97 6.64 3.96
N LEU A 157 9.18 7.37 4.76
CA LEU A 157 7.78 7.67 4.42
C LEU A 157 7.69 8.49 3.14
N ALA A 158 8.56 9.48 2.95
CA ALA A 158 8.61 10.30 1.75
C ALA A 158 9.00 9.48 0.51
N ALA A 159 10.00 8.61 0.61
CA ALA A 159 10.42 7.72 -0.48
C ALA A 159 9.31 6.76 -0.92
N ASN A 160 8.39 6.43 -0.01
CA ASN A 160 7.25 5.56 -0.28
C ASN A 160 5.93 6.31 -0.47
N LYS A 161 5.94 7.65 -0.49
CA LYS A 161 4.73 8.49 -0.46
C LYS A 161 3.78 8.16 -1.60
N GLU A 162 4.26 8.02 -2.83
CA GLU A 162 3.43 7.67 -3.99
C GLU A 162 2.78 6.28 -3.86
N ALA A 163 3.51 5.32 -3.28
CA ALA A 163 2.97 3.99 -3.01
C ALA A 163 1.88 4.05 -1.94
N VAL A 164 2.11 4.81 -0.86
CA VAL A 164 1.15 5.01 0.24
C VAL A 164 -0.10 5.78 -0.24
N THR A 165 0.06 6.79 -1.10
CA THR A 165 -1.07 7.54 -1.67
C THR A 165 -1.93 6.63 -2.55
N LYS A 166 -1.31 5.83 -3.44
CA LYS A 166 -2.04 4.86 -4.28
C LYS A 166 -2.78 3.80 -3.45
N LEU A 167 -2.22 3.39 -2.31
CA LEU A 167 -2.87 2.45 -1.39
C LEU A 167 -4.07 3.06 -0.66
N ASN A 168 -4.10 4.39 -0.48
CA ASN A 168 -5.12 5.10 0.28
C ASN A 168 -6.18 5.79 -0.60
N GLU A 169 -6.03 5.79 -1.93
CA GLU A 169 -7.03 6.35 -2.83
C GLU A 169 -8.32 5.51 -2.78
N PRO A 170 -9.49 6.12 -2.52
CA PRO A 170 -10.76 5.43 -2.67
C PRO A 170 -10.94 5.01 -4.13
N PRO A 171 -11.54 3.83 -4.41
CA PRO A 171 -11.73 3.36 -5.78
C PRO A 171 -12.46 4.44 -6.60
N ALA A 172 -11.86 4.82 -7.73
CA ALA A 172 -12.39 5.87 -8.60
C ALA A 172 -13.87 5.57 -8.94
N PRO A 173 -14.77 6.57 -8.88
CA PRO A 173 -16.15 6.38 -9.29
C PRO A 173 -16.17 5.98 -10.77
N GLU A 174 -16.70 4.79 -11.07
CA GLU A 174 -16.85 4.31 -12.44
C GLU A 174 -17.69 5.31 -13.24
N ALA A 175 -17.09 5.89 -14.28
CA ALA A 175 -17.82 6.76 -15.21
C ALA A 175 -18.97 5.97 -15.85
N PRO A 176 -20.19 6.55 -15.95
CA PRO A 176 -21.31 5.87 -16.60
C PRO A 176 -20.93 5.60 -18.06
N ARG A 177 -20.82 4.32 -18.43
CA ARG A 177 -20.63 3.94 -19.83
C ARG A 177 -21.91 4.29 -20.59
N ILE A 178 -21.86 5.37 -21.37
CA ILE A 178 -22.90 5.68 -22.36
C ILE A 178 -22.85 4.55 -23.38
N ILE A 179 -23.91 3.74 -23.41
CA ILE A 179 -24.08 2.69 -24.42
C ILE A 179 -24.42 3.41 -25.72
N GLU A 180 -23.45 3.53 -26.63
CA GLU A 180 -23.74 3.87 -28.02
C GLU A 180 -24.53 2.71 -28.62
N LEU A 181 -25.83 2.96 -28.80
CA LEU A 181 -26.78 2.07 -29.45
C LEU A 181 -26.46 2.10 -30.95
N VAL A 182 -25.51 1.26 -31.39
CA VAL A 182 -25.27 1.03 -32.82
C VAL A 182 -26.49 0.33 -33.38
N ALA A 183 -27.29 1.11 -34.12
CA ALA A 183 -28.42 0.64 -34.89
C ALA A 183 -27.96 -0.40 -35.92
N MET A 184 -28.38 -1.65 -35.77
CA MET A 184 -28.36 -2.64 -36.85
C MET A 184 -29.65 -2.50 -37.65
N LYS A 185 -29.48 -2.10 -38.92
CA LYS A 185 -30.37 -2.47 -40.03
C LYS A 185 -30.16 -3.94 -40.39
#